data_AF-A0AAD9PR45-F1
#
_entry.id   AF-A0AAD9PR45-F1
#
_cell.length_a   1.000
_cell.length_b   1.000
_cell.length_c   1.000
_cell.angle_alpha   90.00
_cell.angle_beta   90.00
_cell.angle_gamma   90.00
#
_symmetry.space_group_name_H-M   'P 1'
#
loop_
_entity.id
_entity.type
_entity.pdbx_description
1 polymer ?
#
loop_
_entity_poly.entity_id
_entity_poly.type
_entity_poly.pdbx_seq_one_letter_code
_entity_poly.pdbx_strand_id
1 'polypeptide(L)'
;MRELLNKDKEDERPRYTTSDQNTQGDKEMFNNVEEASEYWRNLWESEGTGDRYASWLEDIRSAIQRRVPPPTEEDWDLDPAVAAKVLAKKKNWSAPGPDRLANFWWKRAESLHVGVATAFQAISSIDGEYPL
;
A
#
# COMPACT_ATOMS: atom_id res chain seq x y z
N MET A 1 12.99 8.43 21.12
CA MET A 1 11.69 7.72 21.02
C MET A 1 10.97 7.54 22.36
N ARG A 2 11.61 7.16 23.47
CA ARG A 2 10.93 6.98 24.77
C ARG A 2 10.29 8.26 25.34
N GLU A 3 10.80 9.44 25.00
CA GLU A 3 10.21 10.71 25.48
C GLU A 3 8.95 11.16 24.73
N LEU A 4 8.80 10.79 23.46
CA LEU A 4 7.59 11.12 22.67
C LEU A 4 6.39 10.27 23.11
N LEU A 5 6.63 9.00 23.45
CA LEU A 5 5.59 8.08 23.92
C LEU A 5 5.03 8.40 25.32
N ASN A 6 5.73 9.18 26.14
CA ASN A 6 5.29 9.50 27.50
C ASN A 6 4.35 10.71 27.58
N LYS A 7 4.25 11.53 26.52
CA LYS A 7 3.34 12.68 26.46
C LYS A 7 1.96 12.32 25.90
N ASP A 8 1.85 11.27 25.10
CA ASP A 8 0.63 10.87 24.39
C ASP A 8 -0.11 9.71 25.09
N LYS A 9 -0.24 9.74 26.42
CA LYS A 9 -0.99 8.67 27.13
C LYS A 9 -2.52 8.80 27.05
N GLU A 10 -3.04 9.93 26.55
CA GLU A 10 -4.48 10.24 26.57
C GLU A 10 -5.08 10.59 25.20
N ASP A 11 -4.28 10.75 24.13
CA ASP A 11 -4.78 11.13 22.81
C ASP A 11 -4.83 9.92 21.85
N GLU A 12 -6.03 9.49 21.47
CA GLU A 12 -6.30 8.41 20.49
C GLU A 12 -5.65 8.64 19.10
N ARG A 13 -5.13 9.85 18.84
CA ARG A 13 -4.40 10.20 17.62
C ARG A 13 -3.25 11.15 17.96
N PRO A 14 -2.01 10.88 17.51
CA PRO A 14 -0.91 11.81 17.68
C PRO A 14 -1.27 13.15 17.02
N ARG A 15 -1.33 14.22 17.82
CA ARG A 15 -1.44 15.58 17.29
C ARG A 15 -0.04 16.07 16.99
N TYR A 16 0.20 16.43 15.73
CA TYR A 16 1.40 17.17 15.37
C TYR A 16 1.31 18.54 16.03
N THR A 17 2.01 18.72 17.15
CA THR A 17 2.24 20.05 17.69
C THR A 17 3.21 20.74 16.75
N THR A 18 2.80 21.85 16.14
CA THR A 18 3.76 22.79 15.57
C THR A 18 4.65 23.22 16.72
N SER A 19 5.87 22.71 16.75
CA SER A 19 6.89 23.27 17.63
C SER A 19 7.08 24.71 17.17
N ASP A 20 6.56 25.66 17.93
CA ASP A 20 6.90 27.09 17.83
C ASP A 20 8.36 27.27 18.26
N GLN A 21 9.27 26.64 17.53
CA GLN A 21 10.65 27.05 17.50
C GLN A 21 10.73 28.12 16.43
N ASN A 22 10.82 29.35 16.91
CA ASN A 22 11.27 30.53 16.20
C ASN A 22 12.74 30.31 15.79
N THR A 23 13.00 29.31 14.95
CA THR A 23 14.29 29.06 14.33
C THR A 23 14.17 29.63 12.92
N GLN A 24 14.51 30.89 12.81
CA GLN A 24 14.81 31.56 11.55
C GLN A 24 16.13 31.00 11.00
N GLY A 25 16.16 29.69 10.77
CA GLY A 25 17.12 29.06 9.87
C GLY A 25 16.51 29.10 8.48
N ASP A 26 17.31 29.43 7.48
CA ASP A 26 16.92 29.39 6.07
C ASP A 26 16.07 28.14 5.83
N LYS A 27 14.76 28.33 5.60
CA LYS A 27 13.95 27.26 5.04
C LYS A 27 14.55 27.05 3.65
N GLU A 28 15.34 26.00 3.51
CA GLU A 28 15.76 25.49 2.21
C GLU A 28 14.48 25.16 1.42
N MET A 29 13.95 26.18 0.74
CA MET A 29 12.89 26.05 -0.22
C MET A 29 13.55 25.83 -1.58
N PHE A 30 13.01 24.90 -2.35
CA PHE A 30 13.40 24.73 -3.73
C PHE A 30 13.25 26.06 -4.49
N ASN A 31 14.25 26.42 -5.28
CA ASN A 31 14.28 27.68 -5.99
C ASN A 31 13.37 27.65 -7.23
N ASN A 32 13.05 26.46 -7.76
CA ASN A 32 12.13 26.26 -8.87
C ASN A 32 11.49 24.86 -8.86
N VAL A 33 10.50 24.66 -9.73
CA VAL A 33 9.73 23.41 -9.84
C VAL A 33 10.60 22.28 -10.37
N GLU A 34 11.56 22.58 -11.23
CA GLU A 34 12.49 21.62 -11.79
C GLU A 34 13.35 21.02 -10.67
N GLU A 35 14.00 21.83 -9.85
CA GLU A 35 14.80 21.42 -8.69
C GLU A 35 14.00 20.54 -7.73
N ALA A 36 12.76 20.94 -7.40
CA ALA A 36 11.86 20.15 -6.57
C ALA A 36 11.51 18.81 -7.23
N SER A 37 11.21 18.83 -8.54
CA SER A 37 10.83 17.64 -9.29
C SER A 37 12.00 16.67 -9.41
N GLU A 38 13.21 17.16 -9.69
CA GLU A 38 14.42 16.34 -9.78
C GLU A 38 14.80 15.74 -8.44
N TYR A 39 14.65 16.49 -7.36
CA TYR A 39 14.86 15.99 -6.01
C TYR A 39 13.93 14.80 -5.69
N TRP A 40 12.61 14.97 -5.86
CA TRP A 40 11.65 13.90 -5.57
C TRP A 40 11.78 12.73 -6.54
N ARG A 41 12.04 13.02 -7.82
CA ARG A 41 12.32 12.00 -8.84
C ARG A 41 13.52 11.15 -8.44
N ASN A 42 14.65 11.77 -8.10
CA ASN A 42 15.83 11.03 -7.65
C ASN A 42 15.54 10.24 -6.37
N LEU A 43 14.80 10.82 -5.40
CA LEU A 43 14.48 10.13 -4.16
C LEU A 43 13.61 8.89 -4.35
N TRP A 44 12.64 8.92 -5.27
CA TRP A 44 11.66 7.84 -5.47
C TRP A 44 12.00 6.88 -6.61
N GLU A 45 12.70 7.33 -7.65
CA GLU A 45 13.07 6.50 -8.80
C GLU A 45 14.44 5.83 -8.65
N SER A 46 15.31 6.34 -7.76
CA SER A 46 16.57 5.65 -7.47
C SER A 46 16.38 4.53 -6.46
N GLU A 47 17.08 3.42 -6.67
CA GLU A 47 17.15 2.36 -5.66
C GLU A 47 17.96 2.89 -4.46
N GLY A 48 17.26 3.15 -3.36
CA GLY A 48 17.87 3.73 -2.17
C GLY A 48 18.92 2.81 -1.53
N THR A 49 19.95 3.40 -0.92
CA THR A 49 20.95 2.69 -0.10
C THR A 49 20.45 2.33 1.31
N GLY A 50 19.12 2.22 1.48
CA GLY A 50 18.50 1.95 2.77
C GLY A 50 19.14 0.74 3.45
N ASP A 51 19.46 0.88 4.75
CA ASP A 51 20.00 -0.22 5.55
C ASP A 51 18.94 -1.31 5.71
N ARG A 52 19.02 -2.33 4.84
CA ARG A 52 18.11 -3.49 4.82
C ARG A 52 18.19 -4.32 6.12
N TYR A 53 19.22 -4.09 6.94
CA TYR A 53 19.51 -4.80 8.18
C TYR A 53 19.30 -3.92 9.42
N ALA A 54 18.64 -2.78 9.28
CA ALA A 54 18.36 -1.91 10.42
C ALA A 54 17.54 -2.67 11.47
N SER A 55 18.01 -2.70 12.72
CA SER A 55 17.39 -3.48 13.81
C SER A 55 15.88 -3.27 14.00
N TRP A 56 15.36 -2.07 13.73
CA TRP A 56 13.93 -1.77 13.81
C TRP A 56 13.10 -2.50 12.74
N LEU A 57 13.70 -2.88 11.60
CA LEU A 57 13.03 -3.70 10.58
C LEU A 57 12.79 -5.12 11.12
N GLU A 58 13.71 -5.68 11.90
CA GLU A 58 13.53 -7.00 12.51
C GLU A 58 12.42 -7.01 13.56
N ASP A 59 12.31 -5.93 14.34
CA ASP A 59 11.21 -5.75 15.30
C ASP A 59 9.85 -5.72 14.57
N ILE A 60 9.78 -5.05 13.41
CA ILE A 60 8.58 -4.99 12.56
C ILE A 60 8.29 -6.34 11.92
N ARG A 61 9.28 -7.01 11.33
CA ARG A 61 9.13 -8.36 10.74
C ARG A 61 8.60 -9.34 11.79
N SER A 62 9.16 -9.31 12.99
CA SER A 62 8.72 -10.14 14.13
C SER A 62 7.29 -9.81 14.57
N ALA A 63 6.92 -8.53 14.64
CA ALA A 63 5.57 -8.10 14.98
C ALA A 63 4.54 -8.56 13.94
N ILE A 64 4.90 -8.52 12.64
CA ILE A 64 4.08 -9.03 11.54
C ILE A 64 3.93 -10.55 11.65
N GLN A 65 5.02 -11.30 11.75
CA GLN A 65 5.00 -12.77 11.87
C GLN A 65 4.18 -13.27 13.06
N ARG A 66 4.16 -12.52 14.18
CA ARG A 66 3.34 -12.89 15.34
C ARG A 66 1.83 -12.74 15.09
N ARG A 67 1.45 -11.84 14.19
CA ARG A 67 0.03 -11.49 13.93
C ARG A 67 -0.52 -12.11 12.66
N VAL A 68 0.34 -12.32 11.67
CA VAL A 68 0.01 -12.84 10.35
C VAL A 68 0.46 -14.30 10.32
N PRO A 69 -0.47 -15.27 10.20
CA PRO A 69 -0.10 -16.66 9.98
C PRO A 69 0.82 -16.78 8.75
N PRO A 70 1.81 -17.69 8.76
CA PRO A 70 2.57 -17.96 7.56
C PRO A 70 1.59 -18.33 6.42
N PRO A 71 1.85 -17.88 5.18
CA PRO A 71 1.03 -18.27 4.04
C PRO A 71 1.00 -19.79 3.97
N THR A 72 -0.19 -20.39 3.93
CA THR A 72 -0.32 -21.80 3.59
C THR A 72 0.06 -21.97 2.13
N GLU A 73 1.05 -22.81 1.84
CA GLU A 73 1.45 -23.22 0.48
C GLU A 73 0.40 -24.10 -0.21
N GLU A 74 -0.81 -24.21 0.36
CA GLU A 74 -1.87 -25.01 -0.23
C GLU A 74 -2.43 -24.29 -1.45
N ASP A 75 -2.43 -25.00 -2.59
CA ASP A 75 -3.17 -24.57 -3.77
C ASP A 75 -4.61 -24.25 -3.38
N TRP A 76 -5.02 -23.01 -3.58
CA TRP A 76 -6.34 -22.54 -3.23
C TRP A 76 -7.15 -22.27 -4.49
N ASP A 77 -8.40 -22.72 -4.50
CA ASP A 77 -9.32 -22.48 -5.61
C ASP A 77 -10.26 -21.30 -5.32
N LEU A 78 -10.41 -20.39 -6.29
CA LEU A 78 -11.36 -19.28 -6.20
C LEU A 78 -12.61 -19.60 -7.01
N ASP A 79 -13.68 -20.02 -6.33
CA ASP A 79 -14.98 -20.22 -6.98
C ASP A 79 -15.43 -18.91 -7.70
N PRO A 80 -15.74 -18.96 -9.01
CA PRO A 80 -16.27 -17.81 -9.75
C PRO A 80 -17.49 -17.15 -9.09
N ALA A 81 -18.31 -17.89 -8.34
CA ALA A 81 -19.43 -17.33 -7.60
C ALA A 81 -18.97 -16.40 -6.45
N VAL A 82 -17.80 -16.67 -5.86
CA VAL A 82 -17.19 -15.80 -4.86
C VAL A 82 -16.67 -14.52 -5.52
N ALA A 83 -16.01 -14.64 -6.68
CA ALA A 83 -15.58 -13.49 -7.46
C ALA A 83 -16.79 -12.60 -7.85
N ALA A 84 -17.89 -13.21 -8.30
CA ALA A 84 -19.13 -12.51 -8.63
C ALA A 84 -19.70 -11.73 -7.43
N LYS A 85 -19.71 -12.33 -6.23
CA LYS A 85 -20.16 -11.66 -4.99
C LYS A 85 -19.30 -10.44 -4.65
N VAL A 86 -17.99 -10.51 -4.86
CA VAL A 86 -17.08 -9.38 -4.64
C VAL A 86 -17.33 -8.28 -5.67
N LEU A 87 -17.47 -8.64 -6.95
CA LEU A 87 -17.80 -7.70 -8.01
C LEU A 87 -19.13 -6.98 -7.74
N ALA A 88 -20.14 -7.69 -7.24
CA ALA A 88 -21.45 -7.13 -6.92
C ALA A 88 -21.39 -5.98 -5.89
N LYS A 89 -20.40 -5.99 -4.97
CA LYS A 89 -20.21 -4.95 -3.95
C LYS A 89 -19.66 -3.64 -4.51
N LYS A 90 -19.00 -3.65 -5.69
CA LYS A 90 -18.43 -2.43 -6.26
C LYS A 90 -19.52 -1.44 -6.68
N LYS A 91 -19.26 -0.13 -6.60
CA LYS A 91 -20.20 0.88 -7.10
C LYS A 91 -20.38 0.75 -8.62
N ASN A 92 -21.63 0.80 -9.09
CA ASN A 92 -21.91 0.85 -10.53
C ASN A 92 -21.38 2.15 -11.13
N TRP A 93 -20.98 2.11 -12.40
CA TRP A 93 -20.54 3.28 -13.17
C TRP A 93 -19.37 4.07 -12.56
N SER A 94 -18.49 3.40 -11.79
CA SER A 94 -17.17 3.96 -11.49
C SER A 94 -16.37 4.17 -12.78
N ALA A 95 -15.43 5.12 -12.76
CA ALA A 95 -14.53 5.37 -13.87
C ALA A 95 -13.85 4.04 -14.29
N PRO A 96 -13.88 3.70 -15.59
CA PRO A 96 -13.30 2.45 -16.07
C PRO A 96 -11.77 2.53 -16.00
N GLY A 97 -11.14 1.37 -15.86
CA GLY A 97 -9.69 1.26 -15.90
C GLY A 97 -9.14 1.35 -17.33
N PRO A 98 -7.87 0.98 -17.54
CA PRO A 98 -7.27 0.85 -18.88
C PRO A 98 -8.05 -0.09 -19.81
N ASP A 99 -8.81 -1.02 -19.23
CA ASP A 99 -9.72 -1.95 -19.91
C ASP A 99 -10.96 -1.27 -20.52
N ARG A 100 -11.25 -0.03 -20.14
CA ARG A 100 -12.44 0.75 -20.55
C ARG A 100 -13.77 0.11 -20.17
N LEU A 101 -13.76 -0.89 -19.28
CA LEU A 101 -14.96 -1.61 -18.85
C LEU A 101 -15.45 -1.07 -17.50
N ALA A 102 -16.67 -0.54 -17.48
CA ALA A 102 -17.30 -0.11 -16.24
C ALA A 102 -17.70 -1.32 -15.38
N ASN A 103 -17.68 -1.16 -14.05
CA ASN A 103 -18.10 -2.19 -13.07
C ASN A 103 -19.49 -2.79 -13.35
N PHE A 104 -20.38 -2.04 -14.00
CA PHE A 104 -21.70 -2.53 -14.39
C PHE A 104 -21.60 -3.79 -15.28
N TRP A 105 -20.70 -3.78 -16.26
CA TRP A 105 -20.51 -4.90 -17.19
C TRP A 105 -19.84 -6.09 -16.50
N TRP A 106 -18.84 -5.84 -15.64
CA TRP A 106 -18.21 -6.87 -14.82
C TRP A 106 -19.21 -7.63 -13.94
N LYS A 107 -20.27 -6.98 -13.46
CA LYS A 107 -21.33 -7.64 -12.69
C LYS A 107 -22.28 -8.48 -13.53
N ARG A 108 -22.52 -8.08 -14.79
CA ARG A 108 -23.55 -8.67 -15.67
C ARG A 108 -23.00 -9.78 -16.56
N ALA A 109 -21.72 -9.73 -16.91
CA ALA A 109 -21.07 -10.68 -17.79
C ALA A 109 -20.56 -11.89 -16.99
N GLU A 110 -21.46 -12.85 -16.73
CA GLU A 110 -21.16 -14.07 -15.97
C GLU A 110 -20.01 -14.88 -16.58
N SER A 111 -19.89 -14.87 -17.92
CA SER A 111 -18.79 -15.52 -18.64
C SER A 111 -17.40 -14.97 -18.27
N LEU A 112 -17.31 -13.74 -17.75
CA LEU A 112 -16.05 -13.13 -17.32
C LEU A 112 -15.66 -13.51 -15.89
N HIS A 113 -16.60 -14.00 -15.07
CA HIS A 113 -16.32 -14.31 -13.65
C HIS A 113 -15.30 -15.42 -13.49
N VAL A 114 -15.30 -16.40 -14.40
CA VAL A 114 -14.28 -17.45 -14.48
C VAL A 114 -12.91 -16.85 -14.75
N GLY A 115 -12.80 -15.98 -15.77
CA GLY A 115 -11.53 -15.33 -16.10
C GLY A 115 -10.99 -14.43 -14.98
N VAL A 116 -11.88 -13.74 -14.26
CA VAL A 116 -11.50 -12.93 -13.09
C VAL A 116 -10.95 -13.82 -11.98
N ALA A 117 -11.60 -14.93 -11.67
CA ALA A 117 -11.12 -15.88 -10.67
C ALA A 117 -9.74 -16.44 -11.04
N THR A 118 -9.57 -16.90 -12.27
CA THR A 118 -8.29 -17.40 -12.79
C THR A 118 -7.20 -16.34 -12.74
N ALA A 119 -7.50 -15.08 -13.06
CA ALA A 119 -6.53 -13.99 -12.99
C ALA A 119 -6.07 -13.73 -11.54
N PHE A 120 -6.97 -13.76 -10.55
CA PHE A 120 -6.59 -13.60 -9.15
C PHE A 120 -5.67 -14.73 -8.67
N GLN A 121 -5.97 -15.98 -9.03
CA GLN A 121 -5.11 -17.12 -8.69
C GLN A 121 -3.74 -17.01 -9.35
N ALA A 122 -3.71 -16.67 -10.64
CA ALA A 122 -2.48 -16.46 -11.38
C ALA A 122 -1.61 -15.38 -10.70
N ILE A 123 -2.19 -14.22 -10.35
CA ILE A 123 -1.48 -13.14 -9.66
C ILE A 123 -0.96 -13.59 -8.29
N SER A 124 -1.76 -14.35 -7.54
CA SER A 124 -1.33 -14.86 -6.23
C SER A 124 -0.18 -15.86 -6.30
N SER A 125 0.02 -16.48 -7.46
CA SER A 125 1.10 -17.43 -7.74
C SER A 125 2.33 -16.76 -8.34
N ILE A 126 2.27 -15.45 -8.63
CA ILE A 126 3.46 -14.70 -9.07
C ILE A 126 4.32 -14.50 -7.83
N ASP A 127 5.46 -15.20 -7.77
CA ASP A 127 6.56 -14.94 -6.83
C ASP A 127 7.22 -13.59 -7.16
N GLY A 128 6.47 -12.50 -6.98
CA GLY A 128 7.01 -11.16 -6.97
C GLY A 128 7.58 -10.89 -5.60
N GLU A 129 8.87 -10.57 -5.52
CA GLU A 129 9.46 -10.00 -4.31
C GLU A 129 8.78 -8.65 -4.06
N TYR A 130 7.73 -8.63 -3.25
CA TYR A 130 7.06 -7.40 -2.87
C TYR A 130 8.01 -6.63 -1.95
N PRO A 131 8.38 -5.38 -2.27
CA PRO A 131 9.13 -4.55 -1.35
C PRO A 131 8.27 -4.36 -0.09
N LEU A 132 8.74 -4.92 1.03
CA LEU A 132 8.19 -4.76 2.37
C LEU A 132 8.60 -3.40 2.96
#